data_AF-A0A522Y291-F1
#
_entry.id   AF-A0A522Y291-F1
#
_cell.length_a   1.000
_cell.length_b   1.000
_cell.length_c   1.000
_cell.angle_alpha   90.00
_cell.angle_beta   90.00
_cell.angle_gamma   90.00
#
_symmetry.space_group_name_H-M   'P 1'
#
loop_
_entity.id
_entity.type
_entity.pdbx_description
1 polymer ?
#
loop_
_entity_poly.entity_id
_entity_poly.type
_entity_poly.pdbx_seq_one_letter_code
_entity_poly.pdbx_strand_id
1 'polypeptide(L)'
;MKLKISLLALVLAAPLALLARPDTASTALPNTPTADQTTAAKLVYGLLSDSRYAYRPRALDDALSADIYKRYLESLDPNKQFFRSEE
;
A
#
# COMPACT_ATOMS: atom_id res chain seq x y z
N MET A 1 -41.28 -4.65 27.01
CA MET A 1 -41.61 -4.58 25.57
C MET A 1 -40.51 -3.92 24.73
N LYS A 2 -39.89 -2.83 25.19
CA LYS A 2 -38.82 -2.09 24.48
C LYS A 2 -37.59 -2.94 24.09
N LEU A 3 -37.15 -3.85 24.98
CA LEU A 3 -36.00 -4.73 24.71
C LEU A 3 -36.26 -5.70 23.54
N LYS A 4 -37.48 -6.23 23.43
CA LYS A 4 -37.88 -7.14 22.34
C LYS A 4 -37.93 -6.40 21.00
N ILE A 5 -38.42 -5.16 21.01
CA ILE A 5 -38.47 -4.28 19.82
C ILE A 5 -37.05 -3.94 19.35
N SER A 6 -36.15 -3.62 20.27
CA SER A 6 -34.75 -3.34 19.94
C SER A 6 -34.01 -4.56 19.40
N LEU A 7 -34.30 -5.75 19.94
CA LEU A 7 -33.71 -7.00 19.46
C LEU A 7 -34.23 -7.38 18.06
N LEU A 8 -35.52 -7.14 17.80
CA LEU A 8 -36.12 -7.36 16.49
C LEU A 8 -35.56 -6.39 15.44
N ALA A 9 -35.32 -5.13 15.82
CA ALA A 9 -34.68 -4.14 14.96
C ALA A 9 -33.22 -4.52 14.63
N LEU A 10 -32.48 -5.07 15.59
CA LEU A 10 -31.11 -5.56 15.38
C LEU A 10 -31.06 -6.74 14.40
N VAL A 11 -31.99 -7.71 14.56
CA VAL A 11 -32.11 -8.86 13.65
C VAL A 11 -32.50 -8.42 12.24
N LEU A 12 -33.38 -7.44 12.11
CA LEU A 12 -33.84 -6.94 10.82
C LEU A 12 -32.76 -6.12 10.07
N ALA A 13 -31.86 -5.45 10.81
CA ALA A 13 -30.75 -4.69 10.23
C ALA A 13 -29.51 -5.54 9.89
N ALA A 14 -29.37 -6.74 10.46
CA ALA A 14 -28.25 -7.65 10.21
C ALA A 14 -27.98 -7.99 8.72
N PRO A 15 -28.99 -8.32 7.88
CA PRO A 15 -28.73 -8.62 6.47
C PRO A 15 -28.23 -7.41 5.67
N LEU A 16 -28.67 -6.19 6.01
CA LEU A 16 -28.20 -4.95 5.38
C LEU A 16 -26.73 -4.66 5.73
N ALA A 17 -26.29 -5.00 6.94
CA ALA A 17 -24.88 -4.91 7.32
C ALA A 17 -23.99 -5.90 6.55
N LEU A 18 -24.52 -7.06 6.14
CA LEU A 18 -23.78 -8.03 5.32
C LEU A 18 -23.56 -7.55 3.88
N LEU A 19 -24.51 -6.77 3.33
CA LEU A 19 -24.42 -6.15 2.00
C LEU A 19 -23.38 -5.03 1.92
N ALA A 20 -22.96 -4.46 3.06
CA ALA A 20 -21.89 -3.46 3.13
C ALA A 20 -20.48 -4.09 3.17
N ARG A 21 -20.37 -5.42 3.02
CA ARG A 21 -19.06 -6.09 2.98
C ARG A 21 -18.30 -5.63 1.73
N PRO A 22 -17.07 -5.10 1.87
CA PRO A 22 -16.27 -4.74 0.71
C PRO A 22 -16.06 -5.97 -0.19
N ASP A 23 -16.24 -5.79 -1.49
CA ASP A 23 -15.97 -6.81 -2.49
C ASP A 23 -14.49 -7.22 -2.40
N THR A 24 -14.24 -8.36 -1.75
CA THR A 24 -12.89 -8.91 -1.60
C THR A 24 -12.21 -9.19 -2.95
N ALA A 25 -13.01 -9.41 -4.00
CA ALA A 25 -12.52 -9.56 -5.37
C ALA A 25 -12.01 -8.24 -5.98
N SER A 26 -12.60 -7.10 -5.61
CA SER A 26 -12.18 -5.76 -6.06
C SER A 26 -11.04 -5.18 -5.19
N THR A 27 -10.75 -5.83 -4.06
CA THR A 27 -9.73 -5.41 -3.08
C THR A 27 -8.48 -6.30 -3.11
N ALA A 28 -8.39 -7.25 -4.05
CA ALA A 28 -7.20 -8.07 -4.20
C ALA A 28 -6.06 -7.19 -4.73
N LEU A 29 -5.21 -6.72 -3.81
CA LEU A 29 -3.97 -6.06 -4.18
C LEU A 29 -3.14 -7.01 -5.05
N PRO A 30 -2.65 -6.57 -6.22
CA PRO A 30 -1.80 -7.43 -7.04
C PRO A 30 -0.53 -7.80 -6.26
N ASN A 31 -0.33 -9.10 -6.04
CA ASN A 31 0.82 -9.64 -5.30
C ASN A 31 2.15 -9.51 -6.07
N THR A 32 2.10 -9.11 -7.34
CA THR A 32 3.26 -8.94 -8.21
C THR A 32 3.10 -7.70 -9.08
N PRO A 33 4.21 -7.00 -9.40
CA PRO A 33 4.18 -5.94 -10.40
C PRO A 33 3.69 -6.47 -11.75
N THR A 34 3.02 -5.63 -12.53
CA THR A 34 2.68 -5.96 -13.92
C THR A 34 3.92 -5.95 -14.81
N ALA A 35 3.82 -6.53 -16.01
CA ALA A 35 4.90 -6.50 -17.00
C ALA A 35 5.30 -5.06 -17.37
N ASP A 36 4.31 -4.17 -17.50
CA ASP A 36 4.53 -2.76 -17.81
C ASP A 36 5.22 -2.04 -16.65
N GLN A 37 4.81 -2.30 -15.40
CA GLN A 37 5.46 -1.73 -14.21
C GLN A 37 6.92 -2.19 -14.10
N THR A 38 7.21 -3.45 -14.41
CA THR A 38 8.58 -3.99 -14.43
C THR A 38 9.42 -3.31 -15.52
N THR A 39 8.84 -3.11 -16.70
CA THR A 39 9.52 -2.43 -17.81
C THR A 39 9.77 -0.97 -17.50
N ALA A 40 8.78 -0.27 -16.97
CA ALA A 40 8.89 1.12 -16.54
C ALA A 40 9.98 1.29 -15.47
N ALA A 41 10.02 0.40 -14.47
CA ALA A 41 11.04 0.44 -13.42
C ALA A 41 12.46 0.34 -14.01
N LYS A 42 12.69 -0.55 -14.99
CA LYS A 42 14.00 -0.69 -15.67
C LYS A 42 14.38 0.56 -16.47
N LEU A 43 13.41 1.17 -17.16
CA LEU A 43 13.64 2.38 -17.96
C LEU A 43 13.94 3.60 -17.07
N VAL A 44 13.15 3.81 -16.02
CA VAL A 44 13.38 4.88 -15.04
C VAL A 44 14.70 4.68 -14.32
N TYR A 45 15.05 3.44 -13.98
CA TYR A 45 16.36 3.12 -13.42
C TYR A 45 17.49 3.50 -14.39
N GLY A 46 17.46 3.02 -15.63
CA GLY A 46 18.52 3.27 -16.61
C GLY A 46 18.64 4.76 -17.01
N LEU A 47 17.52 5.49 -17.05
CA LEU A 47 17.51 6.89 -17.43
C LEU A 47 17.82 7.82 -16.24
N LEU A 48 17.23 7.55 -15.08
CA LEU A 48 17.23 8.50 -13.96
C LEU A 48 18.17 8.08 -12.81
N SER A 49 18.33 6.78 -12.59
CA SER A 49 19.06 6.23 -11.44
C SER A 49 20.51 5.88 -11.75
N ASP A 50 20.85 5.55 -13.00
CA ASP A 50 22.24 5.37 -13.46
C ASP A 50 23.03 6.70 -13.47
N SER A 51 22.44 7.79 -12.98
CA SER A 51 23.06 9.10 -12.75
C SER A 51 23.69 9.79 -13.97
N ARG A 52 23.67 9.18 -15.16
CA ARG A 52 24.21 9.76 -16.41
C ARG A 52 23.48 11.02 -16.84
N TYR A 53 22.22 11.15 -16.45
CA TYR A 53 21.36 12.28 -16.80
C TYR A 53 20.98 13.14 -15.60
N ALA A 54 21.46 12.81 -14.39
CA ALA A 54 21.19 13.59 -13.19
C ALA A 54 22.19 14.75 -13.04
N TYR A 55 21.70 15.95 -12.69
CA TYR A 55 22.57 17.11 -12.43
C TYR A 55 23.57 16.85 -11.30
N ARG A 56 23.15 16.09 -10.28
CA ARG A 56 24.01 15.62 -9.19
C ARG A 56 24.06 14.09 -9.21
N PRO A 57 25.08 13.50 -9.83
CA PRO A 57 25.29 12.07 -9.80
C PRO A 57 25.37 11.54 -8.38
N ARG A 58 24.71 10.42 -8.10
CA ARG A 58 24.85 9.67 -6.85
C ARG A 58 25.33 8.28 -7.19
N ALA A 59 26.25 7.75 -6.37
CA ALA A 59 26.67 6.37 -6.52
C ALA A 59 25.47 5.45 -6.28
N LEU A 60 25.33 4.44 -7.13
CA LEU A 60 24.35 3.39 -6.95
C LEU A 60 24.96 2.31 -6.06
N ASP A 61 24.94 2.57 -4.76
CA ASP A 61 25.51 1.72 -3.73
C ASP A 61 24.44 1.33 -2.69
N ASP A 62 24.87 0.53 -1.71
CA ASP A 62 24.01 0.06 -0.63
C ASP A 62 23.50 1.24 0.23
N ALA A 63 24.26 2.33 0.32
CA ALA A 63 23.87 3.51 1.08
C ALA A 63 22.68 4.24 0.42
N LEU A 64 22.70 4.41 -0.90
CA LEU A 64 21.57 4.96 -1.64
C LEU A 64 20.33 4.04 -1.55
N SER A 65 20.55 2.73 -1.62
CA SER A 65 19.47 1.73 -1.50
C SER A 65 18.79 1.81 -0.12
N ALA A 66 19.55 1.94 0.95
CA ALA A 66 19.02 2.12 2.31
C ALA A 66 18.24 3.43 2.47
N ASP A 67 18.72 4.54 1.88
CA ASP A 67 18.00 5.83 1.89
C ASP A 67 16.66 5.75 1.14
N ILE A 68 16.64 5.13 -0.04
CA ILE A 68 15.39 4.92 -0.81
C ILE A 68 14.41 4.06 -0.03
N TYR A 69 14.88 2.96 0.57
CA TYR A 69 14.03 2.07 1.38
C TYR A 69 13.40 2.81 2.56
N LYS A 70 14.19 3.60 3.29
CA LYS A 70 13.69 4.42 4.39
C LYS A 70 12.59 5.40 3.92
N ARG A 71 12.83 6.13 2.83
CA ARG A 71 11.85 7.08 2.27
C ARG A 71 10.59 6.39 1.79
N TYR A 72 10.72 5.17 1.26
CA TYR A 72 9.58 4.36 0.85
C TYR A 72 8.69 4.02 2.05
N LEU A 73 9.27 3.54 3.16
CA LEU A 73 8.50 3.28 4.38
C LEU A 73 7.87 4.56 4.95
N GLU A 74 8.60 5.66 4.98
CA GLU A 74 8.08 6.96 5.42
C GLU A 74 6.91 7.46 4.54
N SER A 75 6.92 7.13 3.24
CA SER A 75 5.82 7.48 2.32
C SER A 75 4.56 6.64 2.56
N LEU A 76 4.73 5.39 3.02
CA LEU A 76 3.63 4.48 3.31
C LEU A 76 3.01 4.75 4.68
N ASP A 77 3.83 5.07 5.68
CA ASP A 77 3.38 5.31 7.06
C ASP A 77 4.14 6.49 7.70
N PRO A 78 3.80 7.73 7.32
CA PRO A 78 4.48 8.92 7.86
C PRO A 78 4.25 9.09 9.37
N ASN A 79 3.13 8.57 9.90
CA ASN A 79 2.75 8.70 11.31
C ASN A 79 3.19 7.52 12.18
N LYS A 80 3.80 6.48 11.58
CA LYS A 80 4.27 5.26 12.27
C LYS A 80 3.18 4.54 13.06
N GLN A 81 1.98 4.46 12.47
CA GLN A 81 0.81 3.84 13.12
C GLN A 81 0.55 2.41 12.64
N PHE A 82 1.14 2.00 11.52
CA PHE A 82 0.85 0.73 10.85
C PHE A 82 1.98 -0.29 11.01
N PHE A 83 3.25 0.12 10.82
CA PHE A 83 4.39 -0.78 10.89
C PHE A 83 4.91 -0.96 12.33
N ARG A 84 5.37 -2.17 12.65
CA ARG A 84 6.04 -2.49 13.92
C ARG A 84 7.56 -2.48 13.74
N SER A 85 8.29 -2.29 14.83
CA SER A 85 9.76 -2.20 14.83
C SER A 85 10.50 -3.49 14.44
N GLU A 86 9.78 -4.61 14.28
CA GLU A 86 10.34 -5.93 13.95
C GLU A 86 10.07 -6.34 12.49
N GLU A 87 9.39 -5.49 11.70
CA GLU A 87 9.15 -5.65 10.27
C GLU A 87 10.07 -4.72 9.45
#